data_AF-A0A6A5BNM4-F1
#
_entry.id   AF-A0A6A5BNM4-F1
#
_cell.length_a   1.000
_cell.length_b   1.000
_cell.length_c   1.000
_cell.angle_alpha   90.00
_cell.angle_beta   90.00
_cell.angle_gamma   90.00
#
_symmetry.space_group_name_H-M   'P 1'
#
loop_
_entity.id
_entity.type
_entity.pdbx_description
1 polymer ?
#
loop_
_entity_poly.entity_id
_entity_poly.type
_entity_poly.pdbx_seq_one_letter_code
_entity_poly.pdbx_strand_id
1 'polypeptide(L)'
;MMRNNLSKSPPPNNMQSSRNEATIINDDLGSEDAQDTCINDGQVPVETKEAQIGRIRATFGILDCNKDKKLDANDLSKVLRKLRAPKEYLDSVDVMIWEVCDNNSKNYLVVSDLEEIVQRVKEEKKTSFIPDRLVNIIDFVSKDRKLTGYITASQCILLLHNRFGDNLKSVKLRNLFINSRTGEGNSKISFKEFLSQVNIRKSLK
;
A
#
# COMPACT_ATOMS: atom_id res chain seq x y z
N MET A 1 7.76 59.05 36.59
CA MET A 1 6.70 60.02 36.25
C MET A 1 5.62 59.28 35.46
N MET A 2 4.48 59.02 36.10
CA MET A 2 3.14 59.56 35.74
C MET A 2 2.52 58.85 34.51
N ARG A 3 1.61 57.87 34.67
CA ARG A 3 0.16 57.95 35.02
C ARG A 3 -0.74 58.40 33.85
N ASN A 4 -1.63 57.50 33.40
CA ASN A 4 -3.11 57.65 33.26
C ASN A 4 -3.62 56.77 32.10
N ASN A 5 -4.39 55.69 32.29
CA ASN A 5 -5.75 55.48 32.85
C ASN A 5 -6.93 55.85 31.93
N LEU A 6 -7.96 54.98 32.03
CA LEU A 6 -9.39 55.06 31.68
C LEU A 6 -9.79 54.36 30.37
N SER A 7 -10.34 53.14 30.40
CA SER A 7 -11.67 52.70 30.92
C SER A 7 -12.84 53.18 30.07
N LYS A 8 -13.61 52.22 29.53
CA LYS A 8 -15.09 52.17 29.63
C LYS A 8 -15.62 50.86 29.00
N SER A 9 -16.33 50.09 29.83
CA SER A 9 -17.19 48.95 29.45
C SER A 9 -18.68 49.37 29.50
N PRO A 10 -19.67 48.50 29.21
CA PRO A 10 -20.86 48.71 28.34
C PRO A 10 -22.12 49.08 29.16
N PRO A 11 -23.42 49.11 28.70
CA PRO A 11 -24.24 48.02 28.07
C PRO A 11 -25.43 48.59 27.20
N PRO A 12 -26.69 48.05 27.10
CA PRO A 12 -27.26 46.68 27.21
C PRO A 12 -28.22 46.25 26.05
N ASN A 13 -28.64 44.97 26.10
CA ASN A 13 -29.90 44.32 25.63
C ASN A 13 -30.90 45.06 24.72
N ASN A 14 -31.45 44.37 23.72
CA ASN A 14 -32.89 44.01 23.77
C ASN A 14 -33.29 42.82 22.89
N MET A 15 -34.22 42.04 23.44
CA MET A 15 -34.97 40.93 22.86
C MET A 15 -35.94 41.39 21.77
N GLN A 16 -36.28 40.47 20.85
CA GLN A 16 -37.63 40.04 20.42
C GLN A 16 -37.52 39.46 19.00
N SER A 17 -38.33 38.53 18.53
CA SER A 17 -39.32 37.58 19.07
C SER A 17 -39.96 36.95 17.83
N SER A 18 -40.47 35.73 18.00
CA SER A 18 -41.57 35.11 17.23
C SER A 18 -41.20 34.40 15.92
N ARG A 19 -41.32 33.05 15.88
CA ARG A 19 -42.54 32.21 15.68
C ARG A 19 -42.61 31.85 14.19
N ASN A 20 -42.98 30.68 13.67
CA ASN A 20 -43.44 29.33 14.06
C ASN A 20 -43.06 28.46 12.81
N GLU A 21 -43.00 27.13 12.77
CA GLU A 21 -44.09 26.16 12.90
C GLU A 21 -43.50 24.74 12.96
N ALA A 22 -44.25 23.87 13.64
CA ALA A 22 -43.98 22.46 13.88
C ALA A 22 -44.27 21.58 12.65
N THR A 23 -43.80 20.32 12.66
CA THR A 23 -44.66 19.11 12.67
C THR A 23 -43.95 17.84 12.12
N ILE A 24 -43.79 16.88 13.05
CA ILE A 24 -43.89 15.40 12.94
C ILE A 24 -42.76 14.55 12.33
N ILE A 25 -42.02 13.92 13.26
CA ILE A 25 -41.69 12.47 13.46
C ILE A 25 -41.84 11.52 12.24
N ASN A 26 -40.76 10.80 11.93
CA ASN A 26 -40.73 9.33 11.88
C ASN A 26 -39.28 8.81 11.90
N ASP A 27 -39.06 7.82 12.75
CA ASP A 27 -37.89 6.95 12.84
C ASP A 27 -37.58 6.30 11.48
N ASP A 28 -36.30 6.24 11.10
CA ASP A 28 -35.79 5.06 10.40
C ASP A 28 -34.29 4.89 10.59
N LEU A 29 -33.92 3.61 10.71
CA LEU A 29 -32.64 3.04 11.03
C LEU A 29 -31.64 3.24 9.88
N GLY A 30 -30.39 3.55 10.23
CA GLY A 30 -29.29 3.70 9.26
C GLY A 30 -27.94 3.75 9.93
N SER A 31 -27.67 2.78 10.80
CA SER A 31 -26.31 2.29 11.04
C SER A 31 -25.70 1.75 9.74
N GLU A 32 -24.37 1.79 9.64
CA GLU A 32 -23.44 1.16 8.65
C GLU A 32 -22.61 2.23 7.88
N ASP A 33 -21.27 2.23 7.82
CA ASP A 33 -20.24 1.37 8.39
C ASP A 33 -18.91 2.14 8.42
N ALA A 34 -18.42 2.43 9.61
CA ALA A 34 -16.98 2.42 9.82
C ALA A 34 -16.57 0.95 9.68
N GLN A 35 -15.95 0.57 8.56
CA GLN A 35 -15.34 -0.76 8.45
C GLN A 35 -14.08 -0.85 9.31
N ASP A 36 -14.29 -0.82 10.62
CA ASP A 36 -13.47 -1.50 11.59
C ASP A 36 -13.82 -2.99 11.46
N THR A 37 -13.14 -3.66 10.53
CA THR A 37 -13.23 -5.11 10.42
C THR A 37 -12.49 -5.71 11.61
N CYS A 38 -13.24 -5.91 12.69
CA CYS A 38 -12.89 -6.85 13.74
C CYS A 38 -12.50 -8.18 13.09
N ILE A 39 -11.22 -8.53 13.21
CA ILE A 39 -10.63 -9.75 12.65
C ILE A 39 -11.21 -10.93 13.43
N ASN A 40 -12.30 -11.48 12.94
CA ASN A 40 -12.84 -12.76 13.38
C ASN A 40 -12.02 -13.89 12.73
N ASP A 41 -11.53 -14.80 13.57
CA ASP A 41 -10.85 -16.06 13.27
C ASP A 41 -9.87 -16.12 12.08
N GLY A 42 -8.60 -15.82 12.37
CA GLY A 42 -7.43 -16.58 11.87
C GLY A 42 -7.08 -16.59 10.37
N GLN A 43 -8.01 -16.31 9.47
CA GLN A 43 -7.85 -16.37 8.02
C GLN A 43 -7.56 -14.98 7.45
N VAL A 44 -6.41 -14.86 6.80
CA VAL A 44 -6.08 -13.67 6.01
C VAL A 44 -6.86 -13.76 4.69
N PRO A 45 -7.56 -12.71 4.24
CA PRO A 45 -8.32 -12.74 2.99
C PRO A 45 -7.44 -13.16 1.81
N VAL A 46 -7.80 -14.27 1.14
CA VAL A 46 -7.10 -14.74 -0.06
C VAL A 46 -7.50 -13.87 -1.25
N GLU A 47 -6.51 -13.30 -1.93
CA GLU A 47 -6.74 -12.46 -3.12
C GLU A 47 -7.23 -13.32 -4.32
N THR A 48 -8.39 -12.97 -4.88
CA THR A 48 -8.92 -13.59 -6.11
C THR A 48 -8.09 -13.15 -7.33
N LYS A 49 -8.20 -13.89 -8.46
CA LYS A 49 -7.48 -13.55 -9.69
C LYS A 49 -7.90 -12.18 -10.24
N GLU A 50 -9.18 -11.85 -10.14
CA GLU A 50 -9.75 -10.59 -10.60
C GLU A 50 -9.27 -9.42 -9.74
N ALA A 51 -9.22 -9.61 -8.41
CA ALA A 51 -8.67 -8.62 -7.48
C ALA A 51 -7.18 -8.39 -7.72
N GLN A 52 -6.43 -9.47 -8.01
CA GLN A 52 -5.01 -9.41 -8.36
C GLN A 52 -4.78 -8.62 -9.65
N ILE A 53 -5.54 -8.89 -10.71
CA ILE A 53 -5.46 -8.14 -11.97
C ILE A 53 -5.80 -6.66 -11.75
N GLY A 54 -6.87 -6.37 -11.01
CA GLY A 54 -7.24 -4.99 -10.66
C GLY A 54 -6.13 -4.26 -9.90
N ARG A 55 -5.48 -4.95 -8.95
CA ARG A 55 -4.33 -4.43 -8.21
C ARG A 55 -3.14 -4.13 -9.12
N ILE A 56 -2.80 -5.03 -10.04
CA ILE A 56 -1.69 -4.86 -10.97
C ILE A 56 -1.92 -3.65 -11.88
N ARG A 57 -3.12 -3.53 -12.46
CA ARG A 57 -3.50 -2.39 -13.31
C ARG A 57 -3.42 -1.05 -12.57
N ALA A 58 -3.96 -1.00 -11.35
CA ALA A 58 -3.88 0.20 -10.52
C ALA A 58 -2.43 0.56 -10.16
N THR A 59 -1.59 -0.45 -9.91
CA THR A 59 -0.18 -0.26 -9.60
C THR A 59 0.60 0.23 -10.82
N PHE A 60 0.30 -0.29 -12.01
CA PHE A 60 0.92 0.15 -13.26
C PHE A 60 0.74 1.66 -13.47
N GLY A 61 -0.46 2.19 -13.22
CA GLY A 61 -0.72 3.63 -13.32
C GLY A 61 0.06 4.50 -12.32
N ILE A 62 0.63 3.91 -11.27
CA ILE A 62 1.50 4.59 -10.29
C ILE A 62 2.98 4.47 -10.72
N LEU A 63 3.34 3.33 -11.31
CA LEU A 63 4.68 3.07 -11.83
C LEU A 63 4.98 3.91 -13.06
N ASP A 64 4.02 4.02 -13.98
CA ASP A 64 4.07 4.87 -15.17
C ASP A 64 3.98 6.35 -14.78
N CYS A 65 5.15 6.97 -14.55
CA CYS A 65 5.25 8.35 -14.09
C CYS A 65 4.98 9.37 -15.21
N ASN A 66 5.13 8.97 -16.48
CA ASN A 66 5.01 9.85 -17.64
C ASN A 66 3.63 9.73 -18.33
N LYS A 67 2.84 8.72 -17.96
CA LYS A 67 1.47 8.39 -18.44
C LYS A 67 1.40 7.98 -19.92
N ASP A 68 2.46 7.41 -20.47
CA ASP A 68 2.53 6.93 -21.86
C ASP A 68 2.04 5.48 -22.03
N LYS A 69 1.57 4.86 -20.94
CA LYS A 69 1.14 3.46 -20.83
C LYS A 69 2.27 2.46 -21.04
N LYS A 70 3.51 2.87 -20.80
CA LYS A 70 4.71 2.05 -20.86
C LYS A 70 5.52 2.24 -19.58
N LEU A 71 6.08 1.15 -19.08
CA LEU A 71 6.97 1.16 -17.94
C LEU A 71 8.40 0.97 -18.44
N ASP A 72 9.18 2.04 -18.44
CA ASP A 72 10.59 2.02 -18.80
C ASP A 72 11.52 2.06 -17.57
N ALA A 73 12.83 1.96 -17.81
CA ALA A 73 13.84 2.02 -16.76
C ALA A 73 13.87 3.39 -16.03
N ASN A 74 13.50 4.48 -16.71
CA ASN A 74 13.47 5.81 -16.10
C ASN A 74 12.34 5.93 -15.08
N ASP A 75 11.17 5.41 -15.40
CA ASP A 75 10.01 5.40 -14.53
C ASP A 75 10.24 4.49 -13.32
N LEU A 76 10.79 3.30 -13.55
CA LEU A 76 11.19 2.41 -12.46
C LEU A 76 12.23 3.07 -11.53
N SER A 77 13.23 3.75 -12.11
CA SER A 77 14.24 4.49 -11.35
C SER A 77 13.65 5.61 -10.50
N LYS A 78 12.68 6.37 -11.04
CA LYS A 78 11.99 7.44 -10.29
C LYS A 78 11.23 6.86 -9.10
N VAL A 79 10.50 5.77 -9.30
CA VAL A 79 9.76 5.08 -8.25
C VAL A 79 10.71 4.57 -7.17
N LEU A 80 11.76 3.84 -7.55
CA LEU A 80 12.73 3.27 -6.60
C LEU A 80 13.43 4.34 -5.75
N ARG A 81 13.74 5.50 -6.33
CA ARG A 81 14.27 6.65 -5.57
C ARG A 81 13.27 7.15 -4.53
N LYS A 82 11.98 7.26 -4.89
CA LYS A 82 10.92 7.68 -3.94
C LYS A 82 10.73 6.66 -2.81
N LEU A 83 10.81 5.37 -3.13
CA LEU A 83 10.75 4.29 -2.14
C LEU A 83 11.99 4.18 -1.25
N ARG A 84 13.06 4.94 -1.54
CA ARG A 84 14.38 4.82 -0.90
C ARG A 84 14.90 3.38 -0.99
N ALA A 85 14.73 2.78 -2.16
CA ALA A 85 15.11 1.41 -2.40
C ALA A 85 16.63 1.21 -2.22
N PRO A 86 17.06 -0.01 -1.86
CA PRO A 86 18.48 -0.34 -1.80
C PRO A 86 19.20 -0.08 -3.14
N LYS A 87 20.49 0.19 -3.07
CA LYS A 87 21.29 0.57 -4.25
C LYS A 87 21.28 -0.52 -5.32
N GLU A 88 21.29 -1.79 -4.92
CA GLU A 88 21.23 -2.95 -5.83
C GLU A 88 19.98 -2.94 -6.74
N TYR A 89 18.87 -2.36 -6.29
CA TYR A 89 17.67 -2.20 -7.10
C TYR A 89 17.81 -1.05 -8.11
N LEU A 90 18.42 0.06 -7.69
CA LEU A 90 18.67 1.21 -8.56
C LEU A 90 19.66 0.86 -9.68
N ASP A 91 20.71 0.11 -9.36
CA ASP A 91 21.75 -0.27 -10.31
C ASP A 91 21.28 -1.35 -11.30
N SER A 92 20.18 -2.04 -11.01
CA SER A 92 19.68 -3.17 -11.82
C SER A 92 18.39 -2.86 -12.59
N VAL A 93 18.00 -1.60 -12.74
CA VAL A 93 16.73 -1.21 -13.39
C VAL A 93 16.60 -1.72 -14.82
N ASP A 94 17.65 -1.57 -15.63
CA ASP A 94 17.65 -2.02 -17.02
C ASP A 94 17.55 -3.55 -17.10
N VAL A 95 18.27 -4.24 -16.21
CA VAL A 95 18.23 -5.71 -16.10
C VAL A 95 16.82 -6.17 -15.73
N MET A 96 16.15 -5.51 -14.78
CA MET A 96 14.78 -5.88 -14.38
C MET A 96 13.76 -5.74 -15.51
N ILE A 97 13.90 -4.71 -16.36
CA ILE A 97 13.04 -4.56 -17.55
C ILE A 97 13.38 -5.63 -18.59
N TRP A 98 14.67 -5.87 -18.82
CA TRP A 98 15.16 -6.83 -19.79
C TRP A 98 14.74 -8.27 -19.46
N GLU A 99 14.81 -8.67 -18.19
CA GLU A 99 14.43 -10.02 -17.73
C GLU A 99 12.95 -10.36 -17.96
N VAL A 100 12.08 -9.34 -18.07
CA VAL A 100 10.63 -9.52 -18.27
C VAL A 100 10.25 -9.32 -19.74
N CYS A 101 11.06 -8.59 -20.51
CA CYS A 101 10.81 -8.37 -21.92
C CYS A 101 11.27 -9.57 -22.75
N ASP A 102 10.46 -10.64 -22.78
CA ASP A 102 10.76 -11.92 -23.45
C ASP A 102 11.12 -11.78 -24.95
N ASN A 103 10.71 -10.70 -25.63
CA ASN A 103 10.94 -10.50 -27.05
C ASN A 103 12.14 -9.59 -27.41
N ASN A 104 12.91 -9.09 -26.42
CA ASN A 104 14.14 -8.31 -26.59
C ASN A 104 14.09 -7.14 -27.61
N SER A 105 12.87 -6.72 -27.98
CA SER A 105 12.61 -5.74 -29.04
C SER A 105 12.16 -4.39 -28.47
N LYS A 106 11.82 -4.35 -27.18
CA LYS A 106 11.29 -3.17 -26.50
C LYS A 106 12.04 -2.96 -25.20
N ASN A 107 12.39 -1.71 -24.92
CA ASN A 107 13.00 -1.30 -23.64
C ASN A 107 11.94 -0.84 -22.62
N TYR A 108 10.73 -1.38 -22.73
CA TYR A 108 9.59 -0.99 -21.89
C TYR A 108 8.62 -2.15 -21.74
N LEU A 109 7.87 -2.14 -20.64
CA LEU A 109 6.82 -3.11 -20.33
C LEU A 109 5.45 -2.46 -20.44
N VAL A 110 4.45 -3.24 -20.86
CA VAL A 110 3.04 -2.85 -20.83
C VAL A 110 2.31 -3.60 -19.71
N VAL A 111 1.06 -3.21 -19.43
CA VAL A 111 0.24 -3.80 -18.35
C VAL A 111 0.16 -5.33 -18.44
N SER A 112 0.01 -5.89 -19.65
CA SER A 112 -0.06 -7.35 -19.84
C SER A 112 1.21 -8.06 -19.38
N ASP A 113 2.38 -7.45 -19.57
CA ASP A 113 3.67 -8.04 -19.18
C ASP A 113 3.77 -8.12 -17.65
N LEU A 114 3.21 -7.13 -16.94
CA LEU A 114 3.13 -7.15 -15.47
C LEU A 114 2.13 -8.20 -14.97
N GLU A 115 0.98 -8.36 -15.63
CA GLU A 115 0.01 -9.39 -15.30
C GLU A 115 0.64 -10.78 -15.44
N GLU A 116 1.34 -11.02 -16.55
CA GLU A 116 2.04 -12.27 -16.84
C GLU A 116 3.12 -12.56 -15.80
N ILE A 117 3.99 -11.59 -15.48
CA ILE A 117 5.12 -11.87 -14.60
C ILE A 117 4.70 -12.16 -13.16
N VAL A 118 3.67 -11.45 -12.68
CA VAL A 118 3.11 -11.71 -11.36
C VAL A 118 2.46 -13.09 -11.31
N GLN A 119 1.81 -13.53 -12.40
CA GLN A 119 1.26 -14.88 -12.49
C GLN A 119 2.36 -15.95 -12.51
N ARG A 120 3.41 -15.75 -13.33
CA ARG A 120 4.58 -16.63 -13.44
C ARG A 120 5.25 -16.86 -12.08
N VAL A 121 5.49 -15.79 -11.33
CA VAL A 121 6.10 -15.84 -9.98
C VAL A 121 5.21 -16.57 -8.96
N LYS A 122 3.88 -16.53 -9.12
CA LYS A 122 2.93 -17.20 -8.23
C LYS A 122 2.81 -18.70 -8.52
N GLU A 123 2.85 -19.08 -9.79
CA GLU A 123 2.66 -20.46 -10.24
C GLU A 123 3.95 -21.31 -10.17
N GLU A 124 5.12 -20.71 -10.35
CA GLU A 124 6.36 -21.48 -10.44
C GLU A 124 6.95 -21.87 -9.08
N LYS A 125 7.26 -23.17 -8.94
CA LYS A 125 7.99 -23.77 -7.81
C LYS A 125 9.44 -24.14 -8.13
N LYS A 126 9.91 -24.06 -9.39
CA LYS A 126 11.10 -24.83 -9.83
C LYS A 126 11.98 -24.25 -10.95
N THR A 127 11.79 -23.02 -11.43
CA THR A 127 12.67 -22.43 -12.44
C THR A 127 13.68 -21.48 -11.78
N SER A 128 14.94 -21.54 -12.20
CA SER A 128 16.05 -20.79 -11.58
C SER A 128 16.12 -19.32 -11.98
N PHE A 129 15.21 -18.82 -12.82
CA PHE A 129 15.32 -17.51 -13.47
C PHE A 129 14.01 -16.73 -13.42
N ILE A 130 13.51 -16.47 -12.21
CA ILE A 130 12.30 -15.69 -11.97
C ILE A 130 12.69 -14.24 -11.65
N PRO A 131 12.20 -13.23 -12.39
CA PRO A 131 12.48 -11.81 -12.12
C PRO A 131 11.65 -11.29 -10.94
N ASP A 132 11.92 -11.86 -9.78
CA ASP A 132 11.24 -11.60 -8.51
C ASP A 132 11.38 -10.15 -8.05
N ARG A 133 12.40 -9.44 -8.54
CA ARG A 133 12.70 -8.07 -8.14
C ARG A 133 11.58 -7.13 -8.57
N LEU A 134 11.10 -7.24 -9.81
CA LEU A 134 10.00 -6.41 -10.30
C LEU A 134 8.71 -6.70 -9.54
N VAL A 135 8.42 -7.97 -9.25
CA VAL A 135 7.24 -8.34 -8.45
C VAL A 135 7.31 -7.79 -7.02
N ASN A 136 8.49 -7.75 -6.39
CA ASN A 136 8.65 -7.10 -5.09
C ASN A 136 8.24 -5.61 -5.14
N ILE A 137 8.60 -4.91 -6.21
CA ILE A 137 8.26 -3.49 -6.40
C ILE A 137 6.75 -3.35 -6.59
N ILE A 138 6.15 -4.17 -7.47
CA ILE A 138 4.71 -4.16 -7.73
C ILE A 138 3.93 -4.42 -6.43
N ASP A 139 4.30 -5.45 -5.67
CA ASP A 139 3.66 -5.78 -4.40
C ASP A 139 3.69 -4.61 -3.42
N PHE A 140 4.87 -3.99 -3.24
CA PHE A 140 5.02 -2.89 -2.30
C PHE A 140 4.24 -1.63 -2.74
N VAL A 141 4.40 -1.21 -4.00
CA VAL A 141 3.73 -0.02 -4.55
C VAL A 141 2.22 -0.18 -4.58
N SER A 142 1.71 -1.41 -4.73
CA SER A 142 0.27 -1.67 -4.68
C SER A 142 -0.39 -1.27 -3.36
N LYS A 143 0.40 -1.22 -2.27
CA LYS A 143 -0.03 -0.76 -0.94
C LYS A 143 0.45 0.66 -0.64
N ASP A 144 1.66 1.04 -1.05
CA ASP A 144 2.18 2.40 -0.93
C ASP A 144 1.86 3.26 -2.16
N ARG A 145 0.56 3.54 -2.37
CA ARG A 145 0.08 4.24 -3.57
C ARG A 145 0.60 5.67 -3.72
N LYS A 146 1.08 6.27 -2.63
CA LYS A 146 1.62 7.64 -2.57
C LYS A 146 3.15 7.66 -2.67
N LEU A 147 3.80 6.50 -2.82
CA LEU A 147 5.26 6.37 -2.88
C LEU A 147 5.97 7.03 -1.69
N THR A 148 5.43 6.83 -0.49
CA THR A 148 5.97 7.33 0.77
C THR A 148 7.23 6.57 1.21
N GLY A 149 7.45 5.38 0.65
CA GLY A 149 8.48 4.43 1.04
C GLY A 149 8.08 3.50 2.19
N TYR A 150 6.82 3.56 2.65
CA TYR A 150 6.34 2.80 3.80
C TYR A 150 4.96 2.17 3.56
N ILE A 151 4.76 0.97 4.11
CA ILE A 151 3.47 0.29 4.24
C ILE A 151 3.23 -0.06 5.70
N THR A 152 2.00 -0.42 6.08
CA THR A 152 1.73 -0.91 7.45
C THR A 152 2.15 -2.38 7.61
N ALA A 153 2.41 -2.81 8.84
CA ALA A 153 2.68 -4.21 9.15
C ALA A 153 1.56 -5.14 8.64
N SER A 154 0.29 -4.75 8.81
CA SER A 154 -0.85 -5.53 8.32
C SER A 154 -0.85 -5.67 6.79
N GLN A 155 -0.53 -4.58 6.06
CA GLN A 155 -0.38 -4.63 4.60
C GLN A 155 0.77 -5.55 4.17
N CYS A 156 1.90 -5.48 4.87
CA CYS A 156 3.06 -6.35 4.64
C CYS A 156 2.69 -7.82 4.82
N ILE A 157 2.01 -8.17 5.92
CA ILE A 157 1.55 -9.53 6.20
C ILE A 157 0.62 -10.05 5.10
N LEU A 158 -0.33 -9.23 4.64
CA LEU A 158 -1.24 -9.60 3.56
C LEU A 158 -0.50 -9.88 2.24
N LEU A 159 0.47 -9.04 1.87
CA LEU A 159 1.29 -9.27 0.67
C LEU A 159 2.05 -10.60 0.75
N LEU A 160 2.67 -10.87 1.89
CA LEU A 160 3.46 -12.08 2.09
C LEU A 160 2.57 -13.32 2.13
N HIS A 161 1.37 -13.22 2.72
CA HIS A 161 0.38 -14.29 2.72
C HIS A 161 -0.06 -14.64 1.29
N ASN A 162 -0.46 -13.63 0.51
CA ASN A 162 -0.93 -13.84 -0.86
C ASN A 162 0.15 -14.39 -1.80
N ARG A 163 1.44 -14.11 -1.52
CA ARG A 163 2.56 -14.56 -2.33
C ARG A 163 3.10 -15.94 -1.95
N PHE A 164 3.15 -16.27 -0.66
CA PHE A 164 3.75 -17.52 -0.18
C PHE A 164 2.73 -18.57 0.29
N GLY A 165 1.45 -18.21 0.44
CA GLY A 165 0.36 -19.10 0.81
C GLY A 165 0.26 -19.41 2.31
N ASP A 166 -0.72 -20.26 2.65
CA ASP A 166 -1.17 -20.62 4.02
C ASP A 166 -0.16 -21.39 4.88
N ASN A 167 1.06 -21.66 4.39
CA ASN A 167 2.09 -22.38 5.15
C ASN A 167 2.56 -21.63 6.41
N LEU A 168 2.06 -20.42 6.64
CA LEU A 168 2.34 -19.60 7.80
C LEU A 168 1.03 -19.21 8.50
N LYS A 169 0.78 -19.82 9.66
CA LYS A 169 -0.27 -19.36 10.58
C LYS A 169 -0.08 -17.87 10.83
N SER A 170 -1.09 -17.07 10.50
CA SER A 170 -1.15 -15.60 10.60
C SER A 170 -0.64 -15.04 11.94
N VAL A 171 -0.72 -15.83 13.02
CA VAL A 171 -0.20 -15.53 14.36
C VAL A 171 1.34 -15.44 14.41
N LYS A 172 2.07 -16.33 13.73
CA LYS A 172 3.54 -16.26 13.65
C LYS A 172 4.01 -15.05 12.84
N LEU A 173 3.24 -14.67 11.81
CA LEU A 173 3.50 -13.50 10.98
C LEU A 173 3.37 -12.22 11.82
N ARG A 174 2.27 -12.06 12.56
CA ARG A 174 2.07 -10.90 13.45
C ARG A 174 3.15 -10.77 14.52
N ASN A 175 3.53 -11.87 15.19
CA ASN A 175 4.57 -11.82 16.22
C ASN A 175 5.95 -11.41 15.69
N LEU A 176 6.27 -11.73 14.43
CA LEU A 176 7.52 -11.33 13.79
C LEU A 176 7.61 -9.80 13.57
N PHE A 177 6.48 -9.13 13.37
CA PHE A 177 6.42 -7.68 13.16
C PHE A 177 6.16 -6.90 14.46
N ILE A 178 5.33 -7.43 15.38
CA ILE A 178 5.00 -6.80 16.68
C ILE A 178 6.23 -6.65 17.58
N ASN A 179 7.19 -7.59 17.52
CA ASN A 179 8.40 -7.52 18.34
C ASN A 179 9.42 -6.47 17.86
N SER A 180 9.23 -5.89 16.67
CA SER A 180 10.20 -4.96 16.08
C SER A 180 9.92 -3.49 16.41
N ARG A 181 8.66 -3.08 16.65
CA ARG A 181 8.30 -1.74 17.12
C ARG A 181 6.96 -1.81 17.88
N THR A 182 7.02 -1.43 19.16
CA THR A 182 5.91 -1.08 20.08
C THR A 182 4.49 -1.24 19.54
N GLY A 183 3.81 -2.33 19.93
CA GLY A 183 2.42 -2.40 20.44
C GLY A 183 1.22 -1.86 19.65
N GLU A 184 1.40 -1.03 18.62
CA GLU A 184 0.34 -0.31 17.94
C GLU A 184 0.35 -0.68 16.45
N GLY A 185 -0.82 -0.96 15.89
CA GLY A 185 -1.02 -1.34 14.48
C GLY A 185 -0.53 -0.33 13.43
N ASN A 186 0.14 0.73 13.84
CA ASN A 186 0.76 1.79 13.04
C ASN A 186 2.24 1.55 12.72
N SER A 187 2.79 0.38 13.04
CA SER A 187 4.16 0.03 12.66
C SER A 187 4.37 0.15 11.15
N LYS A 188 5.20 1.11 10.76
CA LYS A 188 5.59 1.38 9.37
C LYS A 188 6.73 0.44 8.97
N ILE A 189 6.57 -0.21 7.82
CA ILE A 189 7.53 -1.12 7.20
C ILE A 189 8.05 -0.45 5.94
N SER A 190 9.35 -0.19 5.90
CA SER A 190 10.06 0.32 4.74
C SER A 190 10.18 -0.74 3.63
N PHE A 191 10.47 -0.30 2.41
CA PHE A 191 10.74 -1.23 1.30
C PHE A 191 11.88 -2.21 1.62
N LYS A 192 12.96 -1.74 2.28
CA LYS A 192 14.07 -2.59 2.70
C LYS A 192 13.65 -3.65 3.72
N GLU A 193 12.85 -3.28 4.72
CA GLU A 193 12.33 -4.24 5.70
C GLU A 193 11.42 -5.27 5.02
N PHE A 194 10.56 -4.84 4.08
CA PHE A 194 9.76 -5.76 3.26
C PHE A 194 10.62 -6.76 2.47
N LEU A 195 11.68 -6.31 1.81
CA LEU A 195 12.59 -7.20 1.06
C LEU A 195 13.26 -8.24 1.97
N SER A 196 13.69 -7.85 3.17
CA SER A 196 14.24 -8.79 4.15
C SER A 196 13.24 -9.90 4.48
N GLN A 197 11.96 -9.54 4.60
CA GLN A 197 10.89 -10.47 4.92
C GLN A 197 10.55 -11.41 3.75
N VAL A 198 10.63 -10.91 2.52
CA VAL A 198 10.53 -11.72 1.30
C VAL A 198 11.67 -12.75 1.24
N ASN A 199 12.92 -12.32 1.47
CA ASN A 199 14.09 -13.20 1.39
C ASN A 199 14.06 -14.32 2.44
N ILE A 200 13.72 -14.00 3.69
CA ILE A 200 13.54 -15.00 4.75
C ILE A 200 12.51 -16.06 4.34
N ARG A 201 11.41 -15.65 3.70
CA ARG A 201 10.34 -16.58 3.29
C ARG A 201 10.70 -17.41 2.07
N LYS A 202 11.46 -16.84 1.13
CA LYS A 202 12.01 -17.60 0.01
C LYS A 202 12.92 -18.72 0.48
N SER A 203 13.76 -18.48 1.49
CA SER A 203 14.65 -19.52 2.04
C SER A 203 13.94 -20.61 2.86
N LEU A 204 12.66 -20.42 3.20
CA LEU A 204 11.85 -21.39 3.95
C LEU A 204 10.98 -22.27 3.04
N LYS A 205 10.91 -21.98 1.74
CA LYS A 205 10.25 -22.82 0.72
C LYS A 205 11.23 -23.86 0.21
#